data_AF-A0A2V9B794-F1
#
_entry.id   AF-A0A2V9B794-F1
#
_cell.length_a   1.000
_cell.length_b   1.000
_cell.length_c   1.000
_cell.angle_alpha   90.00
_cell.angle_beta   90.00
_cell.angle_gamma   90.00
#
_symmetry.space_group_name_H-M   'P 1'
#
loop_
_entity.id
_entity.type
_entity.pdbx_description
1 polymer ?
#
loop_
_entity_poly.entity_id
_entity_poly.type
_entity_poly.pdbx_seq_one_letter_code
_entity_poly.pdbx_strand_id
1 'polypeptide(L)'
;MSLIRLNALFLGLILASPGFSFDFPLTDSSIREAYFLGTRQGGISPDVLKQYSHGIDELHQGNCISKARIETPFLQIAEYVGSIPNYSAQDAVKELSGRPTKLRVFLDICFMREAPPPNSVKLKFI
;
A
#
# COMPACT_ATOMS: atom_id res chain seq x y z
N MET A 1 -31.84 20.78 17.73
CA MET A 1 -30.73 20.75 16.74
C MET A 1 -31.37 20.56 15.37
N SER A 2 -31.21 21.48 14.41
CA SER A 2 -32.02 21.44 13.18
C SER A 2 -31.61 20.27 12.27
N LEU A 3 -32.59 19.66 11.60
CA LEU A 3 -32.41 18.51 10.69
C LEU A 3 -31.35 18.80 9.60
N ILE A 4 -31.26 20.07 9.17
CA ILE A 4 -30.29 20.56 8.19
C ILE A 4 -28.86 20.47 8.73
N ARG A 5 -28.65 20.76 10.02
CA ARG A 5 -27.32 20.64 10.64
C ARG A 5 -26.88 19.20 10.77
N LEU A 6 -27.83 18.29 11.02
CA LEU A 6 -27.55 16.85 11.10
C LEU A 6 -27.17 16.29 9.73
N ASN A 7 -27.92 16.68 8.68
CA ASN A 7 -27.62 16.26 7.30
C ASN A 7 -26.29 16.84 6.79
N ALA A 8 -25.97 18.09 7.13
CA ALA A 8 -24.67 18.67 6.79
C ALA A 8 -23.50 17.94 7.47
N LEU A 9 -23.68 17.50 8.72
CA LEU A 9 -22.67 16.74 9.45
C LEU A 9 -22.46 15.35 8.83
N PHE A 10 -23.54 14.65 8.48
CA PHE A 10 -23.47 13.37 7.76
C PHE A 10 -22.79 13.50 6.40
N LEU A 11 -23.12 14.55 5.63
CA LEU A 11 -22.48 14.79 4.34
C LEU A 11 -20.98 15.12 4.49
N GLY A 12 -20.61 15.86 5.55
CA GLY A 12 -19.21 16.11 5.90
C GLY A 12 -18.44 14.84 6.27
N LEU A 13 -19.05 13.92 7.02
CA LEU A 13 -18.43 12.62 7.33
C LEU A 13 -18.29 11.72 6.11
N ILE A 14 -19.23 11.77 5.15
CA ILE A 14 -19.15 10.99 3.91
C ILE A 14 -18.07 11.55 2.96
N LEU A 15 -17.90 12.88 2.93
CA LEU A 15 -16.87 13.56 2.14
C LEU A 15 -15.48 13.56 2.81
N ALA A 16 -15.41 13.26 4.10
CA ALA A 16 -14.17 12.86 4.77
C ALA A 16 -13.80 11.43 4.35
N SER A 17 -13.69 11.20 3.04
CA SER A 17 -12.97 10.04 2.54
C SER A 17 -11.60 10.06 3.21
N PRO A 18 -11.17 9.00 3.92
CA PRO A 18 -9.79 8.90 4.34
C PRO A 18 -8.98 8.90 3.06
N GLY A 19 -8.44 10.07 2.71
CA GLY A 19 -7.38 10.16 1.71
C GLY A 19 -6.24 9.40 2.31
N PHE A 20 -6.17 8.09 2.04
CA PHE A 20 -5.02 7.27 2.37
C PHE A 20 -3.84 7.97 1.71
N SER A 21 -3.07 8.64 2.54
CA SER A 21 -2.37 9.83 2.12
C SER A 21 -1.29 9.45 1.12
N PHE A 22 -1.49 9.92 -0.10
CA PHE A 22 -0.41 10.16 -1.04
C PHE A 22 0.45 11.37 -0.60
N ASP A 23 0.29 11.84 0.64
CA ASP A 23 1.00 12.99 1.19
C ASP A 23 2.49 12.74 1.13
N PHE A 24 3.17 13.69 0.50
CA PHE A 24 4.60 13.68 0.36
C PHE A 24 5.14 15.11 0.58
N PRO A 25 6.09 15.30 1.52
CA PRO A 25 6.60 14.32 2.48
C PRO A 25 5.55 13.89 3.51
N LEU A 26 5.69 12.68 4.07
CA LEU A 26 4.81 12.20 5.13
C LEU A 26 4.96 13.07 6.38
N THR A 27 3.85 13.35 7.04
CA THR A 27 3.83 14.05 8.33
C THR A 27 4.24 13.11 9.46
N ASP A 28 4.69 13.68 10.59
CA ASP A 28 5.00 12.92 11.80
C ASP A 28 3.82 12.07 12.29
N SER A 29 2.58 12.55 12.13
CA SER A 29 1.38 11.77 12.47
C SER A 29 1.20 10.59 11.53
N SER A 30 1.38 10.78 10.21
CA SER A 30 1.29 9.69 9.24
C SER A 30 2.36 8.63 9.46
N ILE A 31 3.57 9.01 9.90
CA ILE A 31 4.64 8.06 10.25
C ILE A 31 4.24 7.23 11.48
N ARG A 32 3.65 7.84 12.51
CA ARG A 32 3.17 7.11 13.70
C ARG A 32 2.02 6.17 13.36
N GLU A 33 1.09 6.59 12.51
CA GLU A 33 -0.01 5.74 12.04
C GLU A 33 0.51 4.55 11.23
N ALA A 34 1.48 4.78 10.34
CA ALA A 34 2.16 3.70 9.60
C ALA A 34 2.87 2.75 10.56
N TYR A 35 3.52 3.27 11.61
CA TYR A 35 4.11 2.46 12.67
C TYR A 35 3.09 1.54 13.32
N PHE A 36 1.97 2.08 13.79
CA PHE A 36 0.94 1.25 14.44
C PHE A 36 0.31 0.23 13.48
N LEU A 37 0.16 0.58 12.20
CA LEU A 37 -0.28 -0.37 11.18
C LEU A 37 0.74 -1.51 10.99
N GLY A 38 2.03 -1.19 10.98
CA GLY A 38 3.12 -2.14 10.78
C GLY A 38 3.34 -3.08 11.96
N THR A 39 3.25 -2.57 13.20
CA THR A 39 3.57 -3.33 14.42
C THR A 39 2.37 -4.07 15.03
N ARG A 40 1.17 -3.98 14.44
CA ARG A 40 0.02 -4.74 14.92
C ARG A 40 0.22 -6.25 14.72
N GLN A 41 -0.42 -7.08 15.54
CA GLN A 41 -0.44 -8.54 15.32
C GLN A 41 -0.97 -8.86 13.92
N GLY A 42 -0.20 -9.62 13.14
CA GLY A 42 -0.50 -9.97 11.75
C GLY A 42 0.02 -8.98 10.71
N GLY A 43 0.65 -7.87 11.11
CA GLY A 43 1.32 -6.92 10.23
C GLY A 43 0.41 -6.30 9.15
N ILE A 44 1.02 -5.91 8.02
CA ILE A 44 0.28 -5.53 6.83
C ILE A 44 -0.31 -6.79 6.21
N SER A 45 -1.64 -6.93 6.33
CA SER A 45 -2.36 -8.06 5.72
C SER A 45 -2.32 -7.94 4.19
N PRO A 46 -2.25 -9.07 3.45
CA PRO A 46 -2.47 -9.10 2.01
C PRO A 46 -3.77 -8.38 1.57
N ASP A 47 -4.80 -8.35 2.42
CA ASP A 47 -6.06 -7.66 2.14
C ASP A 47 -5.91 -6.14 2.07
N VAL A 48 -5.01 -5.57 2.88
CA VAL A 48 -4.70 -4.14 2.83
C VAL A 48 -3.99 -3.84 1.50
N LEU A 49 -3.01 -4.66 1.13
CA LEU A 49 -2.28 -4.51 -0.14
C LEU A 49 -3.17 -4.73 -1.37
N LYS A 50 -4.21 -5.56 -1.25
CA LYS A 50 -5.18 -5.81 -2.32
C LYS A 50 -5.91 -4.54 -2.74
N GLN A 51 -6.16 -3.60 -1.82
CA GLN A 51 -6.80 -2.32 -2.13
C GLN A 51 -5.95 -1.43 -3.04
N TYR A 52 -4.63 -1.65 -3.05
CA TYR A 52 -3.67 -0.93 -3.89
C TYR A 52 -3.21 -1.76 -5.09
N SER A 53 -3.92 -2.85 -5.38
CA SER A 53 -3.63 -3.76 -6.49
C SER A 53 -4.73 -3.70 -7.54
N HIS A 54 -4.33 -3.64 -8.80
CA HIS A 54 -5.21 -3.74 -9.95
C HIS A 54 -4.83 -4.98 -10.76
N GLY A 55 -5.80 -5.88 -10.96
CA GLY A 55 -5.64 -7.03 -11.85
C GLY A 55 -5.61 -6.57 -13.30
N ILE A 56 -4.74 -7.17 -14.10
CA ILE A 56 -4.61 -6.90 -15.53
C ILE A 56 -5.11 -8.16 -16.23
N ASP A 57 -6.38 -8.17 -16.61
CA ASP A 57 -7.06 -9.36 -17.14
C ASP A 57 -6.41 -9.85 -18.44
N GLU A 58 -5.81 -8.95 -19.24
CA GLU A 58 -5.07 -9.31 -20.45
C GLU A 58 -3.79 -10.11 -20.14
N LEU A 59 -3.28 -10.03 -18.91
CA LEU A 59 -2.07 -10.72 -18.45
C LEU A 59 -2.42 -11.87 -17.51
N HIS A 60 -3.25 -12.81 -17.97
CA HIS A 60 -3.58 -14.02 -17.23
C HIS A 60 -2.86 -15.26 -17.75
N GLN A 61 -2.58 -16.20 -16.86
CA GLN A 61 -2.08 -17.54 -17.17
C GLN A 61 -2.96 -18.56 -16.44
N GLY A 62 -3.84 -19.24 -17.18
CA GLY A 62 -4.88 -20.09 -16.60
C GLY A 62 -5.77 -19.27 -15.65
N ASN A 63 -5.89 -19.72 -14.40
CA ASN A 63 -6.69 -19.04 -13.37
C ASN A 63 -5.91 -17.94 -12.61
N CYS A 64 -4.64 -17.69 -12.97
CA CYS A 64 -3.81 -16.67 -12.34
C CYS A 64 -3.90 -15.37 -13.16
N ILE A 65 -4.29 -14.26 -12.52
CA ILE A 65 -4.35 -12.93 -13.14
C ILE A 65 -3.17 -12.11 -12.60
N SER A 66 -2.32 -11.60 -13.50
CA SER A 66 -1.22 -10.70 -13.11
C SER A 66 -1.78 -9.40 -12.56
N LYS A 67 -1.03 -8.74 -11.68
CA LYS A 67 -1.51 -7.51 -11.03
C LYS A 67 -0.43 -6.46 -10.95
N ALA A 68 -0.81 -5.22 -11.23
CA ALA A 68 -0.03 -4.05 -10.87
C ALA A 68 -0.38 -3.65 -9.44
N ARG A 69 0.62 -3.38 -8.61
CA ARG A 69 0.43 -2.97 -7.22
C ARG A 69 1.22 -1.73 -6.93
N ILE A 70 0.58 -0.78 -6.28
CA ILE A 70 1.21 0.46 -5.83
C ILE A 70 1.50 0.33 -4.35
N GLU A 71 2.70 0.73 -3.95
CA GLU A 71 3.04 0.93 -2.55
C GLU A 71 3.35 2.40 -2.30
N THR A 72 2.47 3.03 -1.54
CA THR A 72 2.66 4.40 -1.06
C THR A 72 3.80 4.46 -0.05
N PRO A 73 4.43 5.64 0.12
CA PRO A 73 5.37 5.87 1.22
C PRO A 73 4.87 5.37 2.57
N PHE A 74 3.58 5.56 2.86
CA PHE A 74 2.94 5.10 4.08
C PHE A 74 3.04 3.58 4.26
N LEU A 75 2.69 2.81 3.22
CA LEU A 75 2.78 1.33 3.25
C LEU A 75 4.22 0.86 3.39
N GLN A 76 5.16 1.54 2.74
CA GLN A 76 6.59 1.22 2.84
C GLN A 76 7.12 1.42 4.25
N ILE A 77 6.71 2.50 4.94
CA ILE A 77 7.07 2.70 6.35
C ILE A 77 6.43 1.63 7.21
N ALA A 78 5.15 1.33 7.02
CA ALA A 78 4.46 0.30 7.79
C ALA A 78 5.11 -1.09 7.61
N GLU A 79 5.59 -1.41 6.41
CA GLU A 79 6.33 -2.66 6.15
C GLU A 79 7.69 -2.65 6.85
N TYR A 80 8.45 -1.56 6.69
CA TYR A 80 9.78 -1.38 7.27
C TYR A 80 9.75 -1.53 8.80
N VAL A 81 8.91 -0.75 9.49
CA VAL A 81 8.83 -0.75 10.95
C VAL A 81 8.33 -2.07 11.53
N GLY A 82 7.44 -2.78 10.81
CA GLY A 82 6.98 -4.12 11.21
C GLY A 82 8.09 -5.17 11.21
N SER A 83 9.19 -4.91 10.49
CA SER A 83 10.34 -5.82 10.40
C SER A 83 11.43 -5.58 11.45
N ILE A 84 11.33 -4.49 12.24
CA ILE A 84 12.40 -4.06 13.16
C ILE A 84 12.00 -4.32 14.62
N PRO A 85 12.71 -5.19 15.36
CA PRO A 85 12.47 -5.40 16.77
C PRO A 85 12.95 -4.22 17.62
N ASN A 86 12.32 -4.00 18.78
CA ASN A 86 12.68 -2.94 19.74
C ASN A 86 12.68 -1.52 19.15
N TYR A 87 11.85 -1.28 18.15
CA TYR A 87 11.70 0.02 17.50
C TYR A 87 10.44 0.71 18.00
N SER A 88 10.51 1.99 18.39
CA SER A 88 9.33 2.73 18.86
C SER A 88 8.74 3.65 17.78
N ALA A 89 7.51 4.12 18.01
CA ALA A 89 6.87 5.13 17.15
C ALA A 89 7.66 6.45 17.13
N GLN A 90 8.32 6.79 18.25
CA GLN A 90 9.16 7.99 18.35
C GLN A 90 10.46 7.82 17.53
N ASP A 91 11.05 6.63 17.54
CA ASP A 91 12.22 6.32 16.71
C ASP A 91 11.86 6.41 15.23
N ALA A 92 10.69 5.88 14.84
CA ALA A 92 10.17 5.98 13.47
C ALA A 92 10.08 7.43 12.98
N VAL A 93 9.49 8.32 13.78
CA VAL A 93 9.40 9.75 13.43
C VAL A 93 10.79 10.38 13.34
N LYS A 94 11.63 10.16 14.34
CA LYS A 94 12.98 10.73 14.39
C LYS A 94 13.82 10.31 13.17
N GLU A 95 13.67 9.06 12.73
CA GLU A 95 14.42 8.53 11.60
C GLU A 95 13.82 8.96 10.27
N LEU A 96 12.50 8.88 10.10
CA LEU A 96 11.84 8.94 8.78
C LEU A 96 11.25 10.31 8.46
N SER A 97 11.09 11.20 9.45
CA SER A 97 10.56 12.56 9.21
C SER A 97 11.47 13.33 8.25
N GLY A 98 10.85 13.99 7.25
CA GLY A 98 11.55 14.73 6.20
C GLY A 98 12.34 13.87 5.21
N ARG A 99 12.33 12.53 5.34
CA ARG A 99 13.02 11.66 4.37
C ARG A 99 12.20 11.50 3.09
N PRO A 100 12.82 11.64 1.91
CA PRO A 100 12.13 11.40 0.66
C PRO A 100 11.97 9.90 0.40
N THR A 101 10.75 9.40 0.49
CA THR A 101 10.33 8.07 0.05
C THR A 101 9.67 8.12 -1.32
N LYS A 102 10.06 7.23 -2.23
CA LYS A 102 9.48 7.17 -3.58
C LYS A 102 8.23 6.29 -3.59
N LEU A 103 7.27 6.58 -4.45
CA LEU A 103 6.22 5.62 -4.81
C LEU A 103 6.87 4.39 -5.44
N ARG A 104 6.54 3.18 -4.97
CA ARG A 104 6.98 1.93 -5.61
C ARG A 104 5.81 1.35 -6.41
N VAL A 105 6.09 0.88 -7.62
CA VAL A 105 5.15 0.16 -8.47
C VAL A 105 5.70 -1.24 -8.70
N PHE A 106 4.91 -2.23 -8.39
CA PHE A 106 5.21 -3.65 -8.60
C PHE A 106 4.32 -4.20 -9.69
N LEU A 107 4.88 -5.06 -10.52
CA LEU A 107 4.14 -5.87 -11.47
C LEU A 107 4.34 -7.33 -11.08
N ASP A 108 3.32 -7.93 -10.49
CA ASP A 108 3.31 -9.34 -10.15
C ASP A 108 2.82 -10.11 -11.38
N ILE A 109 3.72 -10.84 -12.03
CA ILE A 109 3.45 -11.54 -13.29
C ILE A 109 3.12 -13.01 -13.03
N CYS A 110 1.96 -13.46 -13.50
CA CYS A 110 1.65 -14.87 -13.64
C CYS A 110 2.34 -15.44 -14.89
N PHE A 111 3.13 -16.51 -14.75
CA PHE A 111 3.86 -17.09 -15.88
C PHE A 111 3.91 -18.62 -15.84
N MET A 112 4.05 -19.21 -17.02
CA MET A 112 4.36 -20.63 -17.22
C MET A 112 5.86 -20.75 -17.56
N ARG A 113 6.63 -21.52 -16.77
CA ARG A 113 8.09 -21.65 -16.96
C ARG A 113 8.47 -22.21 -18.34
N GLU A 114 7.71 -23.19 -18.83
CA GLU A 114 7.97 -23.89 -20.09
C GLU A 114 6.92 -23.50 -21.13
N ALA A 115 6.69 -22.19 -21.29
CA ALA A 115 5.69 -21.69 -22.23
C ALA A 115 6.05 -22.10 -23.68
N PRO A 116 5.14 -22.75 -24.41
CA PRO A 116 5.39 -23.18 -25.79
C PRO A 116 5.52 -21.96 -26.72
N PRO A 117 6.45 -21.97 -27.69
CA PRO A 117 6.50 -20.96 -28.75
C PRO A 117 5.20 -20.92 -29.57
N PRO A 118 4.84 -19.79 -30.22
CA PRO A 118 5.65 -18.59 -30.44
C PRO A 118 5.49 -17.48 -29.40
N ASN A 119 4.51 -17.57 -28.49
CA ASN A 119 4.11 -16.47 -27.59
C ASN A 119 4.83 -16.49 -26.24
N SER A 120 6.00 -17.13 -26.14
CA SER A 120 6.78 -17.20 -24.91
C SER A 120 7.82 -16.08 -24.84
N VAL A 121 7.97 -15.49 -23.65
CA VAL A 121 8.95 -14.44 -23.37
C VAL A 121 10.04 -15.01 -22.46
N LYS A 122 11.31 -14.79 -22.81
CA LYS A 122 12.44 -15.14 -21.95
C LYS A 122 12.60 -14.09 -20.85
N LEU A 123 12.30 -14.47 -19.61
CA LEU A 123 12.56 -13.66 -18.44
C LEU A 123 14.01 -13.89 -17.97
N LYS A 124 14.79 -12.82 -17.84
CA LYS A 124 16.11 -12.85 -17.21
C LYS A 124 15.99 -12.19 -15.83
N PHE A 125 16.12 -12.99 -14.79
CA PHE A 125 16.21 -12.49 -13.41
C PHE A 125 17.64 -11.95 -13.20
N ILE A 126 17.75 -10.76 -12.62
CA ILE A 126 19.02 -10.07 -12.28
C ILE A 126 19.24 -10.22 -10.78
#